data_AF-A0A1E3S026-F1
#
_entry.id   AF-A0A1E3S026-F1
#
_cell.length_a   1.000
_cell.length_b   1.000
_cell.length_c   1.000
_cell.angle_alpha   90.00
_cell.angle_beta   90.00
_cell.angle_gamma   90.00
#
_symmetry.space_group_name_H-M   'P 1'
#
loop_
_entity.id
_entity.type
_entity.pdbx_description
1 polymer ?
#
loop_
_entity_poly.entity_id
_entity_poly.type
_entity_poly.pdbx_seq_one_letter_code
_entity_poly.pdbx_strand_id
1 'polypeptide(L)'
;MAAMPQDLPHLVNQVAEYLAWMARGYGAKLHHREIERFKADLANSAKRWDTEEVPPAVFRQKCLDAGLSISDTETVVGLLKKAQGGHKFRPRSRFDRDHQYSFPHDWRPPSSSD
;
A
#
# COMPACT_ATOMS: atom_id res chain seq x y z
N MET A 1 24.08 -10.62 -13.28
CA MET A 1 23.12 -9.79 -14.03
C MET A 1 22.38 -8.94 -13.00
N ALA A 2 22.62 -7.63 -12.98
CA ALA A 2 21.99 -6.73 -12.03
C ALA A 2 20.48 -6.68 -12.34
N ALA A 3 19.65 -7.02 -11.35
CA ALA A 3 18.22 -6.87 -11.46
C ALA A 3 17.94 -5.39 -11.76
N MET A 4 17.30 -5.12 -12.90
CA MET A 4 16.66 -3.82 -13.13
C MET A 4 15.81 -3.50 -11.90
N PRO A 5 15.72 -2.25 -11.43
CA PRO A 5 14.76 -1.92 -10.39
C PRO A 5 13.42 -2.41 -10.93
N GLN A 6 12.84 -3.43 -10.30
CA GLN A 6 11.52 -3.88 -10.68
C GLN A 6 10.59 -2.73 -10.32
N ASP A 7 10.28 -1.89 -11.31
CA ASP A 7 9.34 -0.81 -11.11
C ASP A 7 8.01 -1.45 -10.76
N LEU A 8 7.51 -1.14 -9.56
CA LEU A 8 6.21 -1.60 -9.14
C LEU A 8 5.16 -1.12 -10.14
N PRO A 9 4.06 -1.85 -10.31
CA PRO A 9 2.93 -1.36 -11.10
C PRO A 9 2.57 0.06 -10.68
N HIS A 10 2.28 0.94 -11.65
CA HIS A 10 2.03 2.36 -11.39
C HIS A 10 1.02 2.58 -10.26
N LEU A 11 -0.05 1.79 -10.25
CA LEU A 11 -1.07 1.82 -9.20
C LEU A 11 -0.52 1.49 -7.80
N VAL A 12 0.44 0.56 -7.69
CA VAL A 12 1.07 0.19 -6.41
C VAL A 12 1.96 1.34 -5.90
N ASN A 13 2.67 2.04 -6.79
CA ASN A 13 3.39 3.26 -6.42
C ASN A 13 2.41 4.32 -5.89
N GLN A 14 1.28 4.52 -6.58
CA GLN A 14 0.24 5.44 -6.13
C GLN A 14 -0.35 5.06 -4.77
N VAL A 15 -0.54 3.76 -4.49
CA VAL A 15 -0.96 3.28 -3.16
C VAL A 15 0.07 3.64 -2.10
N ALA A 16 1.37 3.44 -2.35
CA ALA A 16 2.42 3.79 -1.39
C ALA A 16 2.43 5.31 -1.10
N GLU A 17 2.32 6.14 -2.14
CA GLU A 17 2.21 7.59 -2.03
C GLU A 17 0.95 8.03 -1.28
N TYR A 18 -0.19 7.40 -1.56
CA TYR A 18 -1.46 7.66 -0.88
C TYR A 18 -1.39 7.34 0.61
N LEU A 19 -0.82 6.19 0.98
CA LEU A 19 -0.66 5.80 2.38
C LEU A 19 0.25 6.77 3.13
N ALA A 20 1.35 7.21 2.50
CA ALA A 20 2.25 8.21 3.08
C ALA A 20 1.55 9.58 3.25
N TRP A 21 0.79 10.01 2.25
CA TRP A 21 0.01 11.25 2.30
C TRP A 21 -1.05 11.22 3.41
N MET A 22 -1.80 10.12 3.53
CA MET A 22 -2.76 9.93 4.62
C MET A 22 -2.08 9.94 5.99
N ALA A 23 -0.92 9.28 6.13
CA ALA A 23 -0.19 9.29 7.40
C ALA A 23 0.23 10.71 7.81
N ARG A 24 0.64 11.57 6.86
CA ARG A 24 0.99 12.97 7.12
C ARG A 24 -0.20 13.77 7.64
N GLY A 25 -1.39 13.58 7.08
CA GLY A 25 -2.62 14.27 7.49
C GLY A 25 -3.08 13.98 8.93
N TYR A 26 -2.65 12.86 9.52
CA TYR A 26 -3.05 12.42 10.87
C TYR A 26 -1.90 12.44 11.90
N GLY A 27 -0.86 13.27 11.67
CA GLY A 27 0.26 13.39 12.62
C GLY A 27 1.33 12.30 12.43
N ALA A 28 1.67 12.03 11.18
CA ALA A 28 2.70 11.06 10.77
C ALA A 28 2.43 9.60 11.20
N LYS A 29 1.15 9.22 11.31
CA LYS A 29 0.72 7.85 11.60
C LYS A 29 -0.42 7.41 10.71
N LEU A 30 -0.33 6.18 10.21
CA LEU A 30 -1.39 5.57 9.42
C LEU A 30 -2.61 5.28 10.31
N HIS A 31 -3.75 5.86 9.96
CA HIS A 31 -4.98 5.64 10.71
C HIS A 31 -5.45 4.19 10.56
N HIS A 32 -6.07 3.63 11.62
CA HIS A 32 -6.55 2.23 11.61
C HIS A 32 -7.48 1.93 10.42
N ARG A 33 -8.27 2.92 10.01
CA ARG A 33 -9.16 2.82 8.83
C ARG A 33 -8.39 2.54 7.53
N GLU A 34 -7.25 3.18 7.33
CA GLU A 34 -6.44 3.00 6.12
C GLU A 34 -5.76 1.64 6.12
N ILE A 35 -5.37 1.12 7.29
CA ILE A 35 -4.89 -0.26 7.43
C ILE A 35 -5.99 -1.27 7.04
N GLU A 36 -7.24 -1.05 7.47
CA GLU A 36 -8.36 -1.93 7.10
C GLU A 36 -8.68 -1.87 5.60
N ARG A 37 -8.61 -0.68 4.98
CA ARG A 37 -8.75 -0.51 3.52
C ARG A 37 -7.64 -1.21 2.76
N PHE A 38 -6.40 -1.12 3.22
CA PHE A 38 -5.28 -1.84 2.63
C PHE A 38 -5.47 -3.36 2.71
N LYS A 39 -5.93 -3.89 3.86
CA LYS A 39 -6.27 -5.32 3.98
C LYS A 39 -7.38 -5.74 3.02
N ALA A 40 -8.39 -4.90 2.81
CA ALA A 40 -9.46 -5.18 1.87
C ALA A 40 -8.95 -5.20 0.43
N ASP A 41 -8.12 -4.25 0.02
CA ASP A 41 -7.52 -4.27 -1.32
C ASP A 41 -6.61 -5.49 -1.52
N LEU A 42 -5.83 -5.88 -0.51
CA LEU A 42 -5.05 -7.13 -0.54
C LEU A 42 -5.95 -8.37 -0.73
N ALA A 43 -7.13 -8.38 -0.11
CA ALA A 43 -8.07 -9.50 -0.21
C ALA A 43 -8.83 -9.54 -1.55
N ASN A 44 -9.22 -8.37 -2.07
CA ASN A 44 -10.01 -8.22 -3.28
C ASN A 44 -9.17 -8.24 -4.55
N SER A 45 -7.97 -7.69 -4.49
CA SER A 45 -7.02 -7.52 -5.59
C SER A 45 -5.80 -8.42 -5.43
N ALA A 46 -5.96 -9.64 -4.89
CA ALA A 46 -4.83 -10.52 -4.55
C ALA A 46 -3.85 -10.74 -5.71
N LYS A 47 -4.35 -10.82 -6.95
CA LYS A 47 -3.53 -10.97 -8.16
C LYS A 47 -2.59 -9.79 -8.40
N ARG A 48 -3.01 -8.56 -8.08
CA ARG A 48 -2.19 -7.34 -8.19
C ARG A 48 -1.05 -7.34 -7.17
N TRP A 49 -1.28 -7.95 -6.03
CA TRP A 49 -0.34 -8.00 -4.91
C TRP A 49 0.48 -9.28 -4.90
N ASP A 50 0.53 -9.99 -6.02
CA ASP A 50 1.33 -11.20 -6.14
C ASP A 50 2.81 -10.89 -5.88
N THR A 51 3.54 -11.89 -5.39
CA THR A 51 4.97 -11.74 -5.11
C THR A 51 5.77 -11.50 -6.39
N GLU A 52 5.29 -11.99 -7.53
CA GLU A 52 5.89 -11.75 -8.84
C GLU A 52 5.76 -10.30 -9.30
N GLU A 53 4.63 -9.63 -9.01
CA GLU A 53 4.40 -8.24 -9.41
C GLU A 53 4.87 -7.22 -8.35
N VAL A 54 4.75 -7.58 -7.06
CA VAL A 54 5.04 -6.68 -5.94
C VAL A 54 5.96 -7.37 -4.93
N PRO A 55 7.28 -7.30 -5.15
CA PRO A 55 8.24 -7.81 -4.17
C PRO A 55 8.15 -7.00 -2.87
N PRO A 56 7.98 -7.64 -1.69
CA PRO A 56 7.84 -6.92 -0.43
C PRO A 56 8.99 -5.97 -0.09
N ALA A 57 10.21 -6.30 -0.54
CA ALA A 57 11.38 -5.46 -0.34
C ALA A 57 11.32 -4.17 -1.18
N VAL A 58 10.83 -4.27 -2.42
CA VAL A 58 10.66 -3.11 -3.31
C VAL A 58 9.51 -2.23 -2.81
N PHE A 59 8.39 -2.84 -2.42
CA PHE A 59 7.26 -2.11 -1.82
C PHE A 59 7.67 -1.37 -0.53
N ARG A 60 8.46 -2.02 0.34
CA ARG A 60 9.04 -1.37 1.53
C ARG A 60 9.82 -0.11 1.16
N GLN A 61 10.72 -0.22 0.20
CA GLN A 61 11.56 0.91 -0.22
C GLN A 61 10.70 2.06 -0.74
N LYS A 62 9.71 1.77 -1.59
CA LYS A 62 8.77 2.77 -2.12
C LYS A 62 7.94 3.46 -1.04
N CYS A 63 7.47 2.73 -0.02
CA CYS A 63 6.78 3.35 1.12
C CYS A 63 7.69 4.33 1.88
N LEU A 64 8.96 3.97 2.10
CA LEU A 64 9.93 4.86 2.75
C LEU A 64 10.26 6.08 1.90
N ASP A 65 10.46 5.89 0.58
CA ASP A 65 10.71 6.98 -0.36
C ASP A 65 9.51 7.95 -0.45
N ALA A 66 8.28 7.43 -0.33
CA ALA A 66 7.07 8.24 -0.22
C ALA A 66 6.98 9.03 1.11
N GLY A 67 7.84 8.71 2.09
CA GLY A 67 7.89 9.35 3.39
C GLY A 67 6.91 8.75 4.41
N LEU A 68 6.53 7.48 4.24
CA LEU A 68 5.82 6.74 5.27
C LEU A 68 6.78 6.38 6.42
N SER A 69 6.30 6.42 7.66
CA SER A 69 7.14 6.07 8.81
C SER A 69 7.63 4.63 8.74
N ILE A 70 8.78 4.31 9.35
CA ILE A 70 9.31 2.94 9.38
C ILE A 70 8.30 1.99 10.03
N SER A 71 7.68 2.39 11.14
CA SER A 71 6.69 1.59 11.86
C SER A 71 5.45 1.27 11.00
N ASP A 72 4.95 2.26 10.28
CA ASP A 72 3.80 2.07 9.40
C ASP A 72 4.17 1.24 8.16
N THR A 73 5.37 1.47 7.63
CA THR A 73 5.92 0.69 6.52
C THR A 73 6.03 -0.78 6.87
N GLU A 74 6.56 -1.12 8.05
CA GLU A 74 6.65 -2.51 8.50
C GLU A 74 5.27 -3.13 8.70
N THR A 75 4.29 -2.33 9.12
CA THR A 75 2.90 -2.77 9.24
C THR A 75 2.32 -3.16 7.88
N VAL A 76 2.40 -2.27 6.87
CA VAL A 76 1.83 -2.55 5.53
C VAL A 76 2.59 -3.65 4.80
N VAL A 77 3.92 -3.69 4.90
CA VAL A 77 4.75 -4.77 4.33
C VAL A 77 4.45 -6.11 5.01
N GLY A 78 4.23 -6.11 6.33
CA GLY A 78 3.81 -7.30 7.07
C GLY A 78 2.45 -7.84 6.60
N LEU A 79 1.51 -6.95 6.26
CA LEU A 79 0.21 -7.34 5.71
C LEU A 79 0.34 -7.90 4.29
N LEU A 80 1.15 -7.27 3.44
CA LEU A 80 1.45 -7.75 2.10
C LEU A 80 2.04 -9.17 2.12
N LYS A 81 3.07 -9.40 2.95
CA LYS A 81 3.69 -10.72 3.10
C LYS A 81 2.69 -11.79 3.53
N LYS A 82 1.77 -11.45 4.43
CA LYS A 82 0.69 -12.36 4.85
C LYS A 82 -0.24 -12.66 3.68
N ALA A 83 -0.69 -11.65 2.93
CA ALA A 83 -1.55 -11.83 1.76
C ALA A 83 -0.89 -12.76 0.72
N GLN A 84 0.37 -12.50 0.40
CA GLN A 84 1.18 -13.31 -0.52
C GLN A 84 1.40 -14.74 -0.01
N GLY A 85 1.51 -14.94 1.30
CA GLY A 85 1.55 -16.26 1.94
C GLY A 85 0.21 -16.99 1.97
N GLY A 86 -0.82 -16.52 1.26
CA GLY A 86 -2.15 -17.12 1.18
C GLY A 86 -3.09 -16.77 2.33
N HIS A 87 -2.71 -15.81 3.20
CA HIS A 87 -3.59 -15.37 4.28
C HIS A 87 -4.74 -14.52 3.73
N LYS A 88 -5.97 -15.04 3.84
CA LYS A 88 -7.18 -14.29 3.50
C LYS A 88 -7.58 -13.36 4.64
N PHE A 89 -7.36 -12.06 4.46
CA PHE A 89 -7.91 -11.05 5.36
C PHE A 89 -9.43 -11.05 5.26
N ARG A 90 -10.10 -11.14 6.43
CA ARG A 90 -11.54 -10.88 6.54
C ARG A 90 -11.73 -9.49 7.13
N PRO A 91 -11.96 -8.45 6.31
CA PRO A 91 -12.18 -7.10 6.83
C PRO A 91 -13.41 -7.11 7.76
N ARG A 92 -13.27 -6.45 8.92
CA ARG A 92 -14.31 -6.46 9.98
C ARG A 92 -15.45 -5.47 9.69
N SER A 93 -15.18 -4.43 8.89
CA SER A 93 -16.14 -3.40 8.46
C SER A 93 -16.86 -3.81 7.18
N ARG A 94 -18.21 -3.72 7.16
CA ARG A 94 -19.01 -3.96 5.95
C ARG A 94 -18.77 -2.90 4.86
N PHE A 95 -18.35 -1.69 5.22
CA PHE A 95 -18.18 -0.57 4.29
C PHE A 95 -16.86 -0.60 3.53
N ASP A 96 -15.81 -1.17 4.14
CA ASP A 96 -14.48 -1.22 3.54
C ASP A 96 -14.18 -2.61 2.95
N ARG A 97 -15.13 -3.56 3.03
CA ARG A 97 -14.96 -4.95 2.58
C ARG A 97 -14.67 -5.05 1.08
N ASP A 98 -15.34 -4.25 0.27
CA ASP A 98 -15.19 -4.24 -1.19
C ASP A 98 -14.23 -3.14 -1.66
N HIS A 99 -13.49 -2.53 -0.73
CA HIS A 99 -12.54 -1.48 -1.07
C HIS A 99 -11.43 -2.05 -1.95
N GLN A 100 -11.17 -1.34 -3.04
CA GLN A 100 -10.03 -1.56 -3.91
C GLN A 100 -9.46 -0.20 -4.27
N TYR A 101 -8.13 -0.08 -4.22
CA TYR A 101 -7.49 1.13 -4.70
C TYR A 101 -7.64 1.20 -6.22
N SER A 102 -8.23 2.29 -6.68
CA SER A 102 -8.35 2.62 -8.09
C SER A 102 -8.12 4.12 -8.20
N PHE A 103 -6.92 4.49 -8.65
CA PHE A 103 -6.54 5.88 -8.87
C PHE A 103 -6.56 6.16 -10.37
N PRO A 104 -6.93 7.38 -10.80
CA PRO A 104 -6.66 7.79 -12.17
C PRO A 104 -5.14 7.73 -12.44
N HIS A 105 -4.76 7.49 -13.70
CA HIS A 105 -3.34 7.33 -14.06
C HIS A 105 -2.48 8.54 -13.65
N ASP A 106 -3.05 9.75 -13.75
CA ASP A 106 -2.37 10.99 -13.36
C ASP A 106 -2.56 11.35 -11.88
N TRP A 107 -3.14 10.45 -11.07
CA TRP A 107 -3.28 10.72 -9.63
C TRP A 107 -1.90 10.91 -9.02
N ARG A 108 -1.76 12.04 -8.32
CA ARG A 108 -0.65 12.36 -7.44
C ARG A 108 -1.23 12.79 -6.09
N PRO A 109 -0.53 12.53 -4.98
CA PRO A 109 -0.90 13.15 -3.72
C PRO A 109 -0.95 14.66 -3.94
N PRO A 110 -2.00 15.37 -3.48
CA PRO A 110 -2.04 16.82 -3.61
C PRO A 110 -0.78 17.36 -2.96
N SER A 111 0.04 18.05 -3.75
CA SER A 111 1.22 18.74 -3.26
C SER A 111 0.76 19.54 -2.05
N SER A 112 1.30 19.24 -0.87
CA SER A 112 1.24 20.15 0.27
C SER A 112 2.05 21.39 -0.11
N SER A 113 1.51 22.19 -1.03
CA SER A 113 1.92 23.56 -1.22
C SER A 113 1.23 24.35 -0.13
N ASP A 114 2.05 24.80 0.81
CA ASP A 114 1.83 25.89 1.77
C ASP A 114 0.84 25.61 2.93
#